data_AF-A0A7K7YHX9-F1
#
_entry.id   AF-A0A7K7YHX9-F1
#
_cell.length_a   1.000
_cell.length_b   1.000
_cell.length_c   1.000
_cell.angle_alpha   90.00
_cell.angle_beta   90.00
_cell.angle_gamma   90.00
#
_symmetry.space_group_name_H-M   'P 1'
#
loop_
_entity.id
_entity.type
_entity.pdbx_description
1 polymer ?
#
loop_
_entity_poly.entity_id
_entity_poly.type
_entity_poly.pdbx_seq_one_letter_code
_entity_poly.pdbx_strand_id
1 'polypeptide(L)'
;HPQDGESGLPCPAGHYCPEGAPVPLQCPPGTWSSTEGRRSVQECQPCPGGHFCNGSGQRAPSGQCSPGFYCASGAQSPTPSDGISGAPCPAGHFCPRGSRSPAPCPPGSHGHGEQCQACPEGQYCVSGEEPQPCPQGEL
;
A
#
# COMPACT_ATOMS: atom_id res chain seq x y z
N HIS A 1 -31.64 -23.23 -10.33
CA HIS A 1 -30.49 -22.35 -10.06
C HIS A 1 -29.42 -23.20 -9.34
N PRO A 2 -28.50 -23.87 -10.05
CA PRO A 2 -27.44 -24.67 -9.43
C PRO A 2 -26.21 -23.78 -9.19
N GLN A 3 -25.59 -23.63 -8.02
CA GLN A 3 -25.09 -24.63 -7.06
C GLN A 3 -24.30 -25.70 -7.78
N ASP A 4 -23.01 -25.44 -7.95
CA ASP A 4 -22.00 -26.39 -8.34
C ASP A 4 -22.11 -27.70 -7.53
N GLY A 5 -21.91 -28.79 -8.26
CA GLY A 5 -22.28 -30.14 -7.87
C GLY A 5 -21.74 -30.58 -6.52
N GLU A 6 -22.67 -31.08 -5.71
CA GLU A 6 -22.52 -32.03 -4.61
C GLU A 6 -22.28 -31.51 -3.18
N SER A 7 -22.23 -30.21 -2.90
CA SER A 7 -22.31 -29.79 -1.48
C SER A 7 -23.00 -28.46 -1.14
N GLY A 8 -23.39 -27.61 -2.10
CA GLY A 8 -24.11 -26.37 -1.79
C GLY A 8 -23.33 -25.41 -0.87
N LEU A 9 -22.00 -25.56 -0.83
CA LEU A 9 -21.13 -24.75 0.02
C LEU A 9 -20.82 -23.42 -0.67
N PRO A 10 -20.78 -22.30 0.07
CA PRO A 10 -20.42 -21.01 -0.50
C PRO A 10 -18.95 -21.01 -0.94
N CYS A 11 -18.64 -20.25 -2.00
CA CYS A 11 -17.27 -20.11 -2.49
C CYS A 11 -16.33 -19.63 -1.34
N PRO A 12 -15.21 -20.29 -1.06
CA PRO A 12 -14.43 -19.97 0.13
C PRO A 12 -13.79 -18.58 0.06
N ALA A 13 -13.58 -17.96 1.23
CA ALA A 13 -12.84 -16.71 1.33
C ALA A 13 -11.44 -16.84 0.70
N GLY A 14 -10.97 -15.73 0.11
CA GLY A 14 -9.76 -15.67 -0.72
C GLY A 14 -9.96 -16.20 -2.15
N HIS A 15 -11.13 -16.74 -2.48
CA HIS A 15 -11.42 -17.32 -3.80
C HIS A 15 -12.67 -16.69 -4.42
N TYR A 16 -12.87 -16.96 -5.70
CA TYR A 16 -14.08 -16.69 -6.47
C TYR A 16 -14.46 -17.90 -7.32
N CYS A 17 -15.76 -18.10 -7.52
CA CYS A 17 -16.31 -19.28 -8.18
C CYS A 17 -17.21 -18.82 -9.34
N PRO A 18 -16.66 -18.61 -10.55
CA PRO A 18 -17.47 -18.26 -11.70
C PRO A 18 -18.38 -19.43 -12.09
N GLU A 19 -19.49 -19.10 -12.77
CA GLU A 19 -20.46 -20.11 -13.19
C GLU A 19 -19.77 -21.19 -14.04
N GLY A 20 -20.00 -22.46 -13.68
CA GLY A 20 -19.39 -23.60 -14.37
C GLY A 20 -17.93 -23.88 -14.03
N ALA A 21 -17.32 -23.14 -13.09
CA ALA A 21 -15.98 -23.46 -12.62
C ALA A 21 -15.98 -24.81 -11.87
N PRO A 22 -15.07 -25.74 -12.21
CA PRO A 22 -15.01 -27.03 -11.54
C PRO A 22 -14.43 -26.94 -10.11
N VAL A 23 -13.71 -25.86 -9.80
CA VAL A 23 -13.07 -25.59 -8.51
C VAL A 23 -13.02 -24.08 -8.23
N PRO A 24 -12.96 -23.65 -6.95
CA PRO A 24 -12.72 -22.25 -6.60
C PRO A 24 -11.41 -21.71 -7.17
N LEU A 25 -11.45 -20.51 -7.75
CA LEU A 25 -10.28 -19.80 -8.27
C LEU A 25 -9.76 -18.79 -7.26
N GLN A 26 -8.45 -18.69 -7.11
CA GLN A 26 -7.84 -17.79 -6.13
C GLN A 26 -7.93 -16.32 -6.55
N CYS A 27 -8.22 -15.43 -5.61
CA CYS A 27 -8.00 -13.99 -5.83
C CYS A 27 -6.51 -13.74 -6.14
N PRO A 28 -6.18 -12.96 -7.18
CA PRO A 28 -4.79 -12.73 -7.59
C PRO A 28 -4.00 -11.86 -6.60
N PRO A 29 -2.64 -11.85 -6.69
CA PRO A 29 -1.81 -10.91 -5.94
C PRO A 29 -2.25 -9.47 -6.13
N GLY A 30 -2.07 -8.65 -5.09
CA GLY A 30 -2.61 -7.29 -5.03
C GLY A 30 -4.09 -7.24 -4.65
N THR A 31 -4.74 -8.39 -4.48
CA THR A 31 -6.13 -8.51 -4.02
C THR A 31 -6.29 -9.54 -2.90
N TRP A 32 -7.43 -9.50 -2.22
CA TRP A 32 -7.81 -10.40 -1.13
C TRP A 32 -9.34 -10.50 -1.04
N SER A 33 -9.86 -11.50 -0.31
CA SER A 33 -11.28 -11.55 0.03
C SER A 33 -11.50 -12.18 1.40
N SER A 34 -12.05 -11.44 2.35
CA SER A 34 -12.49 -11.99 3.64
C SER A 34 -13.84 -12.69 3.60
N THR A 35 -14.66 -12.39 2.59
CA THR A 35 -16.02 -12.93 2.47
C THR A 35 -16.06 -14.12 1.53
N GLU A 36 -16.89 -15.09 1.89
CA GLU A 36 -17.26 -16.21 1.04
C GLU A 36 -18.27 -15.76 -0.05
N GLY A 37 -18.58 -16.65 -0.99
CA GLY A 37 -19.63 -16.47 -1.98
C GLY A 37 -19.28 -15.57 -3.17
N ARG A 38 -18.00 -15.24 -3.38
CA ARG A 38 -17.55 -14.47 -4.54
C ARG A 38 -17.73 -15.28 -5.82
N ARG A 39 -18.27 -14.66 -6.87
CA ARG A 39 -18.56 -15.30 -8.16
C ARG A 39 -17.62 -14.83 -9.26
N SER A 40 -16.97 -13.68 -9.10
CA SER A 40 -16.01 -13.20 -10.08
C SER A 40 -14.75 -12.59 -9.46
N VAL A 41 -13.68 -12.55 -10.25
CA VAL A 41 -12.40 -11.93 -9.86
C VAL A 41 -12.55 -10.45 -9.51
N GLN A 42 -13.51 -9.75 -10.12
CA GLN A 42 -13.79 -8.34 -9.85
C GLN A 42 -14.36 -8.11 -8.44
N GLU A 43 -14.84 -9.16 -7.79
CA GLU A 43 -15.31 -9.08 -6.41
C GLU A 43 -14.16 -9.26 -5.39
N CYS A 44 -12.97 -9.68 -5.84
CA CYS A 44 -11.77 -9.65 -5.01
C CYS A 44 -11.42 -8.19 -4.68
N GLN A 45 -11.22 -7.91 -3.40
CA GLN A 45 -10.94 -6.56 -2.93
C GLN A 45 -9.48 -6.21 -3.20
N PRO A 46 -9.17 -5.02 -3.74
CA PRO A 46 -7.79 -4.58 -3.85
C PRO A 46 -7.17 -4.50 -2.46
N CYS A 47 -5.85 -4.70 -2.40
CA CYS A 47 -5.14 -4.52 -1.15
C CYS A 47 -5.34 -3.08 -0.63
N PRO A 48 -5.77 -2.90 0.63
CA PRO A 48 -6.09 -1.57 1.12
C PRO A 48 -4.83 -0.72 1.21
N GLY A 49 -4.99 0.60 1.11
CA GLY A 49 -3.89 1.53 1.28
C GLY A 49 -3.13 1.29 2.60
N GLY A 50 -1.82 1.46 2.56
CA GLY A 50 -0.91 1.14 3.66
C GLY A 50 -0.60 -0.35 3.82
N HIS A 51 -1.20 -1.23 3.02
CA HIS A 51 -0.97 -2.68 3.08
C HIS A 51 -0.57 -3.25 1.72
N PHE A 52 0.01 -4.45 1.76
CA PHE A 52 0.37 -5.22 0.57
C PHE A 52 -0.17 -6.66 0.64
N CYS A 53 -0.38 -7.24 -0.55
CA CYS A 53 -0.98 -8.54 -0.76
C CYS A 53 -0.08 -9.34 -1.74
N ASN A 54 0.91 -10.07 -1.23
CA ASN A 54 1.95 -10.73 -2.03
C ASN A 54 1.54 -12.08 -2.64
N GLY A 55 0.57 -12.77 -2.02
CA GLY A 55 0.09 -14.07 -2.48
C GLY A 55 -1.27 -14.02 -3.17
N SER A 56 -1.61 -15.11 -3.85
CA SER A 56 -2.98 -15.40 -4.29
C SER A 56 -3.79 -16.05 -3.16
N GLY A 57 -5.12 -16.06 -3.25
CA GLY A 57 -5.95 -16.85 -2.34
C GLY A 57 -6.08 -16.24 -0.94
N GLN A 58 -5.70 -14.97 -0.76
CA GLN A 58 -5.55 -14.38 0.57
C GLN A 58 -6.89 -13.94 1.17
N ARG A 59 -7.09 -14.26 2.45
CA ARG A 59 -8.28 -13.87 3.23
C ARG A 59 -8.13 -12.53 3.97
N ALA A 60 -6.92 -12.02 4.01
CA ALA A 60 -6.54 -10.75 4.61
C ALA A 60 -5.28 -10.22 3.90
N PRO A 61 -4.95 -8.92 4.03
CA PRO A 61 -3.68 -8.39 3.54
C PRO A 61 -2.48 -9.11 4.15
N SER A 62 -1.39 -9.24 3.40
CA SER A 62 -0.16 -9.92 3.86
C SER A 62 0.52 -9.15 4.99
N GLY A 63 0.42 -7.83 4.99
CA GLY A 63 1.02 -6.97 6.00
C GLY A 63 0.96 -5.49 5.63
N GLN A 64 1.56 -4.67 6.50
CA GLN A 64 1.71 -3.23 6.28
C GLN A 64 2.91 -2.94 5.40
N CYS A 65 2.85 -1.84 4.64
CA CYS A 65 3.97 -1.40 3.84
C CYS A 65 5.14 -0.90 4.69
N SER A 66 6.34 -1.08 4.15
CA SER A 66 7.58 -0.75 4.85
C SER A 66 7.69 0.77 5.06
N PRO A 67 8.33 1.19 6.18
CA PRO A 67 8.74 2.57 6.34
C PRO A 67 9.55 3.06 5.13
N GLY A 68 9.37 4.32 4.76
CA GLY A 68 10.00 4.92 3.58
C GLY A 68 9.29 4.63 2.26
N PHE A 69 8.16 3.93 2.29
CA PHE A 69 7.29 3.68 1.13
C PHE A 69 5.84 3.96 1.51
N TYR A 70 5.03 4.25 0.51
CA TYR A 70 3.58 4.31 0.68
C TYR A 70 2.89 3.37 -0.30
N CYS A 71 1.78 2.77 0.14
CA CYS A 71 0.94 1.90 -0.68
C CYS A 71 -0.42 2.55 -0.88
N ALA A 72 -0.73 2.99 -2.11
CA ALA A 72 -1.98 3.66 -2.42
C ALA A 72 -3.16 2.67 -2.41
N SER A 73 -3.06 1.61 -3.21
CA SER A 73 -4.01 0.49 -3.26
C SER A 73 -3.45 -0.62 -4.16
N GLY A 74 -3.78 -1.88 -3.88
CA GLY A 74 -3.41 -3.00 -4.76
C GLY A 74 -1.93 -3.36 -4.73
N ALA A 75 -1.17 -2.90 -3.73
CA ALA A 75 0.25 -3.21 -3.61
C ALA A 75 0.48 -4.72 -3.43
N GLN A 76 1.46 -5.25 -4.17
CA GLN A 76 1.87 -6.65 -4.10
C GLN A 76 3.08 -6.85 -3.18
N SER A 77 3.84 -5.78 -2.94
CA SER A 77 5.06 -5.77 -2.15
C SER A 77 4.97 -4.69 -1.06
N PRO A 78 5.65 -4.85 0.09
CA PRO A 78 5.74 -3.81 1.10
C PRO A 78 6.53 -2.56 0.64
N THR A 79 7.29 -2.66 -0.45
CA THR A 79 8.12 -1.59 -1.02
C THR A 79 7.78 -1.37 -2.50
N PRO A 80 6.54 -0.93 -2.84
CA PRO A 80 6.15 -0.72 -4.23
C PRO A 80 6.95 0.41 -4.87
N SER A 81 7.21 0.29 -6.17
CA SER A 81 7.99 1.26 -6.95
C SER A 81 7.43 1.53 -8.34
N ASP A 82 6.23 1.03 -8.62
CA ASP A 82 5.56 1.14 -9.92
C ASP A 82 4.78 2.45 -10.07
N GLY A 83 4.61 3.23 -9.00
CA GLY A 83 3.91 4.52 -9.01
C GLY A 83 2.38 4.40 -9.12
N ILE A 84 1.85 3.19 -9.31
CA ILE A 84 0.41 2.93 -9.39
C ILE A 84 -0.10 2.37 -8.06
N SER A 85 0.51 1.28 -7.59
CA SER A 85 0.17 0.61 -6.34
C SER A 85 0.80 1.28 -5.11
N GLY A 86 1.85 2.05 -5.35
CA GLY A 86 2.62 2.81 -4.38
C GLY A 86 3.99 3.19 -4.93
N ALA A 87 4.78 3.90 -4.14
CA ALA A 87 6.12 4.32 -4.52
C ALA A 87 7.01 4.55 -3.28
N PRO A 88 8.33 4.74 -3.48
CA PRO A 88 9.20 5.33 -2.47
C PRO A 88 8.65 6.67 -1.98
N CYS A 89 8.90 6.99 -0.71
CA CYS A 89 8.46 8.24 -0.12
C CYS A 89 9.16 9.41 -0.84
N PRO A 90 8.40 10.37 -1.40
CA PRO A 90 8.99 11.52 -2.08
C PRO A 90 9.73 12.43 -1.09
N ALA A 91 10.68 13.19 -1.61
CA ALA A 91 11.41 14.17 -0.82
C ALA A 91 10.46 15.24 -0.23
N GLY A 92 10.81 15.74 0.96
CA GLY A 92 9.96 16.65 1.73
C GLY A 92 8.77 15.98 2.43
N HIS A 93 8.66 14.65 2.36
CA HIS A 93 7.61 13.88 3.01
C HIS A 93 8.18 12.78 3.91
N PHE A 94 7.31 12.26 4.77
CA PHE A 94 7.58 11.09 5.60
C PHE A 94 6.48 10.03 5.43
N CYS A 95 6.92 8.77 5.46
CA CYS A 95 6.09 7.59 5.26
C CYS A 95 6.42 6.56 6.34
N PRO A 96 5.79 6.62 7.53
CA PRO A 96 5.94 5.56 8.54
C PRO A 96 5.38 4.23 8.03
N ARG A 97 5.63 3.14 8.77
CA ARG A 97 5.05 1.81 8.47
C ARG A 97 3.54 1.93 8.26
N GLY A 98 3.04 1.34 7.18
CA GLY A 98 1.61 1.34 6.88
C GLY A 98 1.09 2.63 6.23
N SER A 99 1.97 3.47 5.68
CA SER A 99 1.55 4.69 4.99
C SER A 99 0.75 4.40 3.74
N ARG A 100 -0.45 4.99 3.64
CA ARG A 100 -1.26 4.93 2.41
C ARG A 100 -0.94 6.04 1.39
N SER A 101 -0.32 7.10 1.88
CA SER A 101 0.09 8.28 1.10
C SER A 101 1.22 8.99 1.84
N PRO A 102 2.11 9.71 1.14
CA PRO A 102 3.13 10.53 1.78
C PRO A 102 2.52 11.67 2.60
N ALA A 103 3.05 11.93 3.79
CA ALA A 103 2.68 13.09 4.60
C ALA A 103 3.79 14.16 4.51
N PRO A 104 3.47 15.44 4.30
CA PRO A 104 4.49 16.48 4.19
C PRO A 104 5.18 16.69 5.54
N CYS A 105 6.49 16.96 5.50
CA CYS A 105 7.21 17.32 6.70
C CYS A 105 6.77 18.70 7.24
N PRO A 106 6.78 18.89 8.58
CA PRO A 106 6.48 20.19 9.16
C PRO A 106 7.56 21.22 8.77
N PRO A 107 7.22 22.52 8.76
CA PRO A 107 8.19 23.58 8.51
C PRO A 107 9.41 23.48 9.42
N GLY A 108 10.61 23.73 8.87
CA GLY A 108 11.87 23.57 9.60
C GLY A 108 12.36 22.13 9.74
N SER A 109 11.74 21.18 9.03
CA SER A 109 12.18 19.79 8.94
C SER A 109 12.28 19.33 7.49
N HIS A 110 13.18 18.38 7.24
CA HIS A 110 13.30 17.69 5.96
C HIS A 110 13.03 16.18 6.13
N GLY A 111 12.54 15.53 5.09
CA GLY A 111 12.24 14.10 5.13
C GLY A 111 12.46 13.45 3.78
N HIS A 112 13.06 12.27 3.79
CA HIS A 112 13.19 11.39 2.64
C HIS A 112 13.18 9.95 3.16
N GLY A 113 11.98 9.43 3.44
CA GLY A 113 11.82 8.07 3.96
C GLY A 113 10.79 7.98 5.08
N GLU A 114 11.20 7.45 6.23
CA GLU A 114 10.28 7.01 7.28
C GLU A 114 9.88 8.08 8.32
N GLN A 115 10.65 9.16 8.43
CA GLN A 115 10.44 10.22 9.41
C GLN A 115 11.00 11.57 8.91
N CYS A 116 10.52 12.66 9.51
CA CYS A 116 11.08 14.00 9.30
C CYS A 116 12.17 14.27 10.34
N GLN A 117 13.30 14.81 9.86
CA GLN A 117 14.40 15.27 10.70
C GLN A 117 14.35 16.80 10.78
N ALA A 118 14.57 17.37 11.97
CA ALA A 118 14.70 18.81 12.12
C ALA A 118 15.97 19.30 11.42
N CYS A 119 15.90 20.45 10.73
CA CYS A 119 17.10 21.07 10.18
C CYS A 119 18.03 21.47 11.35
N PRO A 120 19.34 21.23 11.26
CA PRO A 120 20.29 21.65 12.28
C PRO A 120 20.26 23.18 12.48
N GLU A 121 20.61 23.65 13.68
CA GLU A 121 20.71 25.09 13.94
C GLU A 121 21.67 25.76 12.95
N GLY A 122 21.25 26.89 12.38
CA GLY A 122 22.02 27.64 11.37
C GLY A 122 21.87 27.14 9.93
N GLN A 123 21.00 26.15 9.69
CA GLN A 123 20.66 25.67 8.35
C GLN A 123 19.15 25.75 8.08
N TYR A 124 18.78 25.98 6.83
CA TYR A 124 17.42 25.87 6.34
C TYR A 124 17.36 24.79 5.26
N CYS A 125 16.27 24.02 5.26
CA CYS A 125 16.01 23.03 4.22
C CYS A 125 14.78 23.49 3.42
N VAL A 126 14.91 23.62 2.11
CA VAL A 126 13.76 23.75 1.21
C VAL A 126 13.27 22.33 0.91
N SER A 127 11.96 22.08 0.99
CA SER A 127 11.36 20.73 0.93
C SER A 127 12.01 19.80 -0.10
N GLY A 128 12.79 18.84 0.39
CA GLY A 128 13.38 17.77 -0.43
C GLY A 128 14.82 17.99 -0.90
N GLU A 129 15.50 19.06 -0.45
CA GLU A 129 16.91 19.34 -0.79
C GLU A 129 17.84 19.23 0.44
N GLU A 130 19.15 19.12 0.16
CA GLU A 130 20.22 19.04 1.18
C GLU A 130 20.24 20.32 2.04
N PRO A 131 20.53 20.26 3.36
CA PRO A 131 20.50 21.44 4.24
C PRO A 131 21.41 22.56 3.74
N GLN A 132 20.85 23.75 3.54
CA GLN A 132 21.59 24.93 3.13
C GLN A 132 21.88 25.83 4.34
N PRO A 133 23.06 26.46 4.43
CA PRO A 133 23.33 27.43 5.51
C PRO A 133 22.37 28.62 5.39
N CYS A 134 21.79 29.07 6.51
CA CYS A 134 20.92 30.24 6.52
C CYS A 134 21.62 31.43 5.86
N PRO A 135 20.96 32.17 4.94
CA PRO A 135 21.55 33.38 4.39
C PRO A 135 21.87 34.31 5.56
N GLN A 136 23.17 34.58 5.74
CA GLN A 136 23.64 35.52 6.74
C GLN A 136 23.01 36.87 6.39
N GLY A 137 22.21 37.42 7.32
CA GLY A 137 21.37 38.58 7.05
C GLY A 137 22.15 39.68 6.31
N GLU A 138 21.65 40.05 5.13
CA GLU A 138 22.12 41.23 4.42
C GLU A 138 21.69 42.46 5.24
N LEU A 139 22.66 43.07 5.93
CA LEU A 139 22.60 44.42 6.49
C LEU A 139 23.38 45.37 5.59
#